data_AF-A0A817Q3X6-F1
#
_entry.id   AF-A0A817Q3X6-F1
#
_cell.length_a   1.000
_cell.length_b   1.000
_cell.length_c   1.000
_cell.angle_alpha   90.00
_cell.angle_beta   90.00
_cell.angle_gamma   90.00
#
_symmetry.space_group_name_H-M   'P 1'
#
loop_
_entity.id
_entity.type
_entity.pdbx_description
1 polymer ?
#
loop_
_entity_poly.entity_id
_entity_poly.type
_entity_poly.pdbx_seq_one_letter_code
_entity_poly.pdbx_strand_id
1 'polypeptide(L)'
;MANENINNLANNFVVVWLDSTIEKTKDSQNTRAFLRRLIRGHLLTFDEPDKCFDDITDEPTTKRAFLIVSNVFGRDVIPLIHELPYI
;
A
#
# COMPACT_ATOMS: atom_id res chain seq x y z
N MET A 1 14.78 -19.92 14.24
CA MET A 1 14.56 -20.01 12.78
C MET A 1 13.23 -19.41 12.32
N ALA A 2 12.06 -19.74 12.89
CA ALA A 2 10.79 -19.12 12.45
C ALA A 2 10.70 -17.60 12.75
N ASN A 3 11.26 -17.13 13.87
CA ASN A 3 11.21 -15.72 14.28
C ASN A 3 12.13 -14.78 13.50
N GLU A 4 13.20 -15.29 12.87
CA GLU A 4 14.08 -14.47 12.02
C GLU A 4 13.46 -14.20 10.63
N ASN A 5 12.75 -15.17 10.07
CA ASN A 5 12.10 -15.03 8.77
C ASN A 5 10.96 -14.00 8.78
N ILE A 6 10.21 -13.89 9.88
CA ILE A 6 9.13 -12.88 10.01
C ILE A 6 9.72 -11.46 10.11
N ASN A 7 10.88 -11.29 10.76
CA ASN A 7 11.55 -9.99 10.85
C ASN A 7 12.17 -9.57 9.51
N ASN A 8 12.63 -10.51 8.69
CA ASN A 8 13.12 -10.22 7.33
C ASN A 8 11.99 -9.88 6.35
N LEU A 9 10.80 -10.49 6.51
CA LEU A 9 9.61 -10.11 5.74
C LEU A 9 9.22 -8.65 6.03
N ALA A 10 9.19 -8.23 7.30
CA ALA A 10 8.81 -6.87 7.69
C ALA A 10 9.66 -5.76 7.03
N ASN A 11 10.92 -6.04 6.69
CA ASN A 11 11.81 -5.04 6.08
C ASN A 11 11.69 -4.93 4.55
N ASN A 12 11.03 -5.88 3.90
CA ASN A 12 11.07 -6.04 2.44
C ASN A 12 9.71 -5.82 1.75
N PHE A 13 8.71 -5.26 2.45
CA PHE A 13 7.46 -4.87 1.83
C PHE A 13 6.95 -3.52 2.31
N VAL A 14 6.07 -2.94 1.51
CA VAL A 14 5.25 -1.78 1.86
C VAL A 14 3.80 -2.11 1.49
N VAL A 15 2.86 -1.69 2.31
CA VAL A 15 1.44 -1.74 1.97
C VAL A 15 0.99 -0.34 1.62
N VAL A 16 0.36 -0.21 0.47
CA VAL A 16 -0.14 1.05 -0.06
C VAL A 16 -1.65 0.95 -0.13
N TRP A 17 -2.35 1.85 0.56
CA TRP A 17 -3.80 1.91 0.53
C TRP A 17 -4.26 3.19 -0.17
N LEU A 18 -4.80 3.03 -1.38
CA LEU A 18 -5.34 4.09 -2.21
C LEU A 18 -6.88 4.06 -2.16
N ASP A 19 -7.47 5.06 -1.51
CA ASP A 19 -8.92 5.14 -1.31
C ASP A 19 -9.39 6.60 -1.19
N SER A 20 -10.41 6.97 -1.96
CA SER A 20 -10.96 8.33 -2.01
C SER A 20 -11.62 8.76 -0.69
N THR A 21 -11.83 7.83 0.23
CA THR A 21 -12.48 8.03 1.53
C THR A 21 -11.55 7.79 2.72
N ILE A 22 -10.25 7.57 2.49
CA ILE A 22 -9.29 7.12 3.50
C ILE A 22 -9.30 7.96 4.80
N GLU A 23 -9.41 9.29 4.71
CA GLU A 23 -9.52 10.18 5.88
C GLU A 23 -10.96 10.62 6.21
N LYS A 24 -11.95 10.24 5.39
CA LYS A 24 -13.29 10.85 5.41
C LYS A 24 -14.28 10.13 6.33
N THR A 25 -13.98 8.90 6.76
CA THR A 25 -14.92 8.10 7.57
C THR A 25 -14.27 7.58 8.85
N LYS A 26 -15.08 7.36 9.88
CA LYS A 26 -14.60 6.73 11.12
C LYS A 26 -14.15 5.29 10.88
N ASP A 27 -14.80 4.60 9.95
CA ASP A 27 -14.45 3.23 9.58
C ASP A 27 -13.07 3.16 8.90
N SER A 28 -12.80 4.03 7.94
CA SER A 28 -11.50 4.12 7.28
C SER A 28 -10.38 4.50 8.26
N GLN A 29 -10.64 5.43 9.18
CA GLN A 29 -9.70 5.80 10.23
C GLN A 29 -9.39 4.64 11.19
N ASN A 30 -10.42 3.89 11.62
CA ASN A 30 -10.26 2.71 12.47
C ASN A 30 -9.47 1.60 11.76
N THR A 31 -9.82 1.33 10.50
CA THR A 31 -9.13 0.35 9.66
C THR A 31 -7.68 0.74 9.45
N ARG A 32 -7.38 2.03 9.21
CA ARG A 32 -6.01 2.56 9.09
C ARG A 32 -5.21 2.34 10.37
N ALA A 33 -5.79 2.63 11.53
CA ALA A 33 -5.13 2.40 12.82
C ALA A 33 -4.85 0.90 13.05
N PHE A 34 -5.80 0.03 12.71
CA PHE A 34 -5.63 -1.41 12.79
C PHE A 34 -4.52 -1.92 11.87
N LEU A 35 -4.55 -1.51 10.59
CA LEU A 35 -3.54 -1.89 9.60
C LEU A 35 -2.15 -1.40 10.02
N ARG A 36 -1.99 -0.13 10.40
CA ARG A 36 -0.69 0.41 10.89
C ARG A 36 -0.12 -0.43 12.03
N ARG A 37 -0.97 -0.90 12.96
CA ARG A 37 -0.52 -1.77 14.05
C ARG A 37 -0.12 -3.16 13.56
N LEU A 38 -0.91 -3.75 12.66
CA LEU A 38 -0.67 -5.08 12.12
C LEU A 38 0.65 -5.15 11.33
N ILE A 39 0.89 -4.16 10.46
CA ILE A 39 2.07 -4.12 9.59
C ILE A 39 3.20 -3.25 10.14
N ARG A 40 3.25 -3.05 11.46
CA ARG A 40 4.32 -2.32 12.16
C ARG A 40 4.67 -0.94 11.56
N GLY A 41 3.67 -0.24 11.02
CA GLY A 41 3.84 1.10 10.45
C GLY A 41 4.25 1.16 8.98
N HIS A 42 4.40 0.04 8.28
CA HIS A 42 4.71 -0.01 6.83
C HIS A 42 3.48 0.29 5.94
N LEU A 43 2.55 1.15 6.41
CA LEU A 43 1.35 1.57 5.67
C LEU A 43 1.55 2.96 5.09
N LEU A 44 1.49 3.07 3.77
CA LEU A 44 1.29 4.33 3.06
C LEU A 44 -0.19 4.47 2.67
N THR A 45 -0.71 5.68 2.72
CA THR A 45 -2.12 5.98 2.44
C THR A 45 -2.23 7.15 1.49
N PHE A 46 -3.07 7.00 0.47
CA PHE A 46 -3.28 8.01 -0.56
C PHE A 46 -4.78 8.13 -0.88
N ASP A 47 -5.21 9.33 -1.21
CA ASP A 47 -6.55 9.63 -1.74
C ASP A 47 -6.51 10.18 -3.18
N GLU A 48 -5.31 10.32 -3.74
CA GLU A 48 -5.04 10.78 -5.10
C GLU A 48 -4.17 9.73 -5.83
N PRO A 49 -4.63 9.15 -6.95
CA PRO A 49 -3.88 8.14 -7.69
C PRO A 49 -2.51 8.63 -8.14
N ASP A 50 -2.40 9.82 -8.75
CA ASP A 50 -1.15 10.31 -9.33
C ASP A 50 -0.03 10.38 -8.28
N LYS A 51 -0.31 10.98 -7.11
CA LYS A 51 0.63 11.02 -5.98
C LYS A 51 1.01 9.64 -5.46
N CYS A 52 0.05 8.71 -5.44
CA CYS A 52 0.31 7.33 -5.05
C CYS A 52 1.30 6.67 -6.00
N PHE A 53 1.19 6.94 -7.31
CA PHE A 53 2.08 6.36 -8.32
C PHE A 53 3.46 6.98 -8.29
N ASP A 54 3.56 8.31 -8.26
CA ASP A 54 4.83 9.02 -8.13
C ASP A 54 5.64 8.47 -6.95
N ASP A 55 5.02 8.34 -5.76
CA ASP A 55 5.70 7.83 -4.56
C ASP A 55 6.16 6.36 -4.66
N ILE A 56 5.43 5.50 -5.38
CA ILE A 56 5.80 4.07 -5.50
C ILE A 56 6.73 3.79 -6.67
N THR A 57 6.78 4.64 -7.69
CA THR A 57 7.61 4.46 -8.89
C THR A 57 8.92 5.22 -8.85
N ASP A 58 9.01 6.35 -8.14
CA ASP A 58 10.20 7.21 -8.12
C ASP A 58 11.36 6.65 -7.28
N GLU A 59 11.08 5.76 -6.33
CA GLU A 59 12.11 5.06 -5.57
C GLU A 59 12.39 3.68 -6.19
N PRO A 60 13.65 3.31 -6.50
CA PRO A 60 14.02 1.94 -6.83
C PRO A 60 13.88 1.07 -5.58
N THR A 61 12.64 0.73 -5.22
CA THR A 61 12.36 -0.02 -4.03
C THR A 61 12.77 -1.48 -4.26
N THR A 62 13.68 -1.99 -3.44
CA THR A 62 13.94 -3.44 -3.32
C THR A 62 12.79 -4.16 -2.59
N LYS A 63 11.70 -3.43 -2.30
CA LYS A 63 10.57 -3.85 -1.47
C LYS A 63 9.40 -4.25 -2.35
N ARG A 64 8.71 -5.32 -1.99
CA ARG A 64 7.44 -5.69 -2.63
C ARG A 64 6.34 -4.73 -2.17
N ALA A 65 5.64 -4.12 -3.12
CA ALA A 65 4.47 -3.29 -2.83
C ALA A 65 3.19 -4.14 -2.85
N PHE A 66 2.36 -4.02 -1.82
CA PHE A 66 1.00 -4.57 -1.79
C PHE A 66 0.01 -3.42 -1.88
N LEU A 67 -0.71 -3.32 -3.01
CA LEU A 67 -1.71 -2.28 -3.22
C LEU A 67 -3.09 -2.76 -2.75
N ILE A 68 -3.72 -1.97 -1.88
CA ILE A 68 -5.12 -2.05 -1.50
C ILE A 68 -5.80 -0.85 -2.18
N VAL A 69 -6.67 -1.11 -3.15
CA VAL A 69 -7.27 -0.06 -3.98
C VAL A 69 -8.78 -0.14 -3.86
N SER A 70 -9.41 1.00 -3.57
CA SER A 70 -10.87 1.07 -3.58
C SER A 70 -11.39 0.96 -5.02
N ASN A 71 -12.59 0.40 -5.19
CA ASN A 71 -13.16 0.16 -6.51
C ASN A 71 -13.25 1.44 -7.37
N VAL A 72 -13.36 2.60 -6.73
CA VAL A 72 -13.41 3.91 -7.41
C VAL A 72 -12.15 4.17 -8.24
N PHE A 73 -10.98 3.78 -7.73
CA PHE A 73 -9.69 3.99 -8.40
C PHE A 73 -9.21 2.77 -9.19
N GLY A 74 -9.94 1.66 -9.18
CA GLY A 74 -9.53 0.45 -9.89
C GLY A 74 -9.31 0.67 -11.39
N ARG A 75 -10.13 1.51 -12.03
CA ARG A 75 -9.98 1.83 -13.46
C ARG A 75 -8.77 2.71 -13.76
N ASP A 76 -8.35 3.55 -12.81
CA ASP A 76 -7.21 4.44 -12.97
C ASP A 76 -5.90 3.69 -12.69
N VAL A 77 -5.93 2.78 -11.72
CA VAL A 77 -4.75 1.99 -11.30
C VAL A 77 -4.37 0.90 -12.29
N ILE A 78 -5.35 0.15 -12.83
CA ILE A 78 -5.06 -1.02 -13.69
C ILE A 78 -4.14 -0.67 -14.87
N PRO A 79 -4.38 0.39 -15.66
CA PRO A 79 -3.48 0.79 -16.74
C PRO A 79 -2.08 1.18 -16.28
N LEU A 80 -1.90 1.64 -15.04
CA LEU A 80 -0.60 2.10 -14.54
C LEU A 80 0.25 0.94 -14.01
N ILE A 81 -0.37 -0.15 -13.55
CA ILE A 81 0.34 -1.31 -13.01
C ILE A 81 0.41 -2.50 -13.98
N HIS A 82 -0.28 -2.45 -15.13
CA HIS A 82 -0.33 -3.60 -16.03
C HIS A 82 1.02 -3.93 -16.67
N GLU A 83 1.97 -3.00 -16.73
CA GLU A 83 3.32 -3.28 -17.23
C GLU A 83 4.30 -3.66 -16.10
N LEU A 84 3.87 -3.59 -14.84
CA LEU A 84 4.71 -3.95 -13.70
C LEU A 84 4.76 -5.48 -13.53
N PRO A 85 5.92 -6.04 -13.14
CA PRO A 85 6.01 -7.47 -12.84
C PRO A 85 5.09 -7.86 -11.69
N TYR A 86 4.14 -8.76 -11.95
CA TYR A 86 3.30 -9.40 -10.92
C TYR A 86 3.97 -10.68 -10.42
N ILE A 87 3.77 -11.01 -9.13
CA ILE A 87 4.33 -12.20 -8.45
C ILE A 87 3.23 -13.22 -8.20
#